data_AF-A0A1S4A9B5-F1
#
_entry.id   AF-A0A1S4A9B5-F1
#
_cell.length_a   1.000
_cell.length_b   1.000
_cell.length_c   1.000
_cell.angle_alpha   90.00
_cell.angle_beta   90.00
_cell.angle_gamma   90.00
#
_symmetry.space_group_name_H-M   'P 1'
#
loop_
_entity.id
_entity.type
_entity.pdbx_description
1 polymer ?
#
loop_
_entity_poly.entity_id
_entity_poly.type
_entity_poly.pdbx_seq_one_letter_code
_entity_poly.pdbx_strand_id
1 'polypeptide(L)'
;MTHDKFFMETHIRKKKTPTDPSRWVEDRGETIYGRYKINVEEYTQSLPPNEQGERPPVSDEEAQKIWLDVVGGLKKGIAYGLPERSFRYYRAGLQGIRTFAQGEIIYRLTLSSMEKKIAKLTAEVEQTKAREQKRDEQFDTLQVQLEKRDQQFNLLQGQLTNLLASGAFSILRSRWPSPNANTSRRDPSNHVNEEASSSEDEHDTIQNTH
;
A
#
# COMPACT_ATOMS: atom_id res chain seq x y z
N MET A 1 21.70 -46.98 10.61
CA MET A 1 22.05 -47.38 9.23
C MET A 1 22.87 -46.25 8.63
N THR A 2 24.07 -46.53 8.12
CA THR A 2 24.97 -45.48 7.57
C THR A 2 24.43 -44.95 6.24
N HIS A 3 24.76 -43.70 5.91
CA HIS A 3 24.35 -43.07 4.64
C HIS A 3 24.79 -43.90 3.42
N ASP A 4 26.04 -44.38 3.41
CA ASP A 4 26.57 -45.28 2.38
C ASP A 4 25.71 -46.54 2.19
N LYS A 5 25.32 -47.19 3.29
CA LYS A 5 24.50 -48.40 3.22
C LYS A 5 23.12 -48.11 2.64
N PHE A 6 22.49 -47.00 3.05
CA PHE A 6 21.18 -46.60 2.55
C PHE A 6 21.21 -46.25 1.06
N PHE A 7 22.23 -45.48 0.63
CA PHE A 7 22.38 -45.08 -0.76
C PHE A 7 22.59 -46.29 -1.67
N MET A 8 23.52 -47.18 -1.30
CA MET A 8 23.80 -48.41 -2.05
C MET A 8 22.58 -49.33 -2.13
N GLU A 9 21.80 -49.47 -1.04
CA GLU A 9 20.60 -50.32 -1.04
C GLU A 9 19.47 -49.78 -1.94
N THR A 10 19.35 -48.47 -2.05
CA THR A 10 18.29 -47.82 -2.84
C THR A 10 18.66 -47.61 -4.30
N HIS A 11 19.96 -47.46 -4.61
CA HIS A 11 20.45 -47.09 -5.94
C HIS A 11 21.20 -48.21 -6.67
N ILE A 12 21.36 -49.39 -6.06
CA ILE A 12 21.81 -50.60 -6.74
C ILE A 12 20.62 -51.52 -6.99
N ARG A 13 20.50 -52.02 -8.22
CA ARG A 13 19.49 -53.00 -8.60
C ARG A 13 19.69 -54.27 -7.79
N LYS A 14 18.59 -54.78 -7.22
CA LYS A 14 18.59 -56.09 -6.56
C LYS A 14 19.05 -57.16 -7.56
N LYS A 15 20.06 -57.92 -7.16
CA LYS A 15 20.52 -59.09 -7.92
C LYS A 15 19.40 -60.12 -7.97
N LYS A 16 19.18 -60.72 -9.14
CA LYS A 16 18.18 -61.80 -9.29
C LYS A 16 18.80 -63.14 -8.89
N THR A 17 20.09 -63.31 -9.16
CA THR A 17 20.90 -64.45 -8.72
C THR A 17 22.19 -63.96 -8.04
N PRO A 18 22.79 -64.72 -7.10
CA PRO A 18 24.00 -64.30 -6.40
C PRO A 18 25.18 -63.97 -7.32
N THR A 19 25.21 -64.59 -8.50
CA THR A 19 26.24 -64.43 -9.54
C THR A 19 26.08 -63.15 -10.36
N ASP A 20 24.91 -62.52 -10.36
CA ASP A 20 24.68 -61.29 -11.14
C ASP A 20 25.58 -60.15 -10.64
N PRO A 21 26.16 -59.34 -11.54
CA PRO A 21 26.91 -58.15 -11.15
C PRO A 21 25.97 -57.11 -10.54
N SER A 22 26.47 -56.39 -9.53
CA SER A 22 25.75 -55.24 -8.98
C SER A 22 25.69 -54.14 -10.04
N ARG A 23 24.47 -53.74 -10.43
CA ARG A 23 24.26 -52.69 -11.43
C ARG A 23 23.51 -51.53 -10.81
N TRP A 24 23.96 -50.31 -11.08
CA TRP A 24 23.27 -49.11 -10.64
C TRP A 24 21.88 -49.00 -11.27
N VAL A 25 20.95 -48.41 -10.53
CA VAL A 25 19.60 -48.08 -11.04
C VAL A 25 19.73 -47.00 -12.12
N GLU A 26 20.57 -45.99 -11.87
CA GLU A 26 20.90 -44.88 -12.75
C GLU A 26 22.41 -44.64 -12.80
N ASP A 27 22.98 -44.43 -13.99
CA ASP A 27 24.40 -44.11 -14.21
C ASP A 27 24.83 -42.82 -13.48
N ARG A 28 23.87 -41.90 -13.32
CA ARG A 28 24.07 -40.66 -12.58
C ARG A 28 24.30 -40.90 -11.09
N GLY A 29 23.63 -41.91 -10.51
CA GLY A 29 23.81 -42.29 -9.11
C GLY A 29 25.21 -42.80 -8.84
N GLU A 30 25.75 -43.62 -9.75
CA GLU A 30 27.14 -44.09 -9.71
C GLU A 30 28.13 -42.93 -9.74
N THR A 31 27.94 -42.00 -10.68
CA THR A 31 28.84 -40.85 -10.86
C THR A 31 28.84 -39.94 -9.62
N ILE A 32 27.65 -39.65 -9.08
CA ILE A 32 27.48 -38.81 -7.88
C ILE A 32 28.13 -39.48 -6.68
N TYR A 33 27.87 -40.77 -6.46
CA TYR A 33 28.45 -41.50 -5.33
C TYR A 33 29.97 -41.64 -5.44
N GLY A 34 30.50 -41.90 -6.64
CA GLY A 34 31.93 -41.93 -6.89
C GLY A 34 32.61 -40.59 -6.55
N ARG A 35 32.04 -39.47 -7.02
CA ARG A 35 32.54 -38.13 -6.66
C ARG A 35 32.47 -37.86 -5.16
N TYR A 36 31.38 -38.26 -4.51
CA TYR A 36 31.26 -38.15 -3.07
C TYR A 36 32.37 -38.91 -2.33
N LYS A 37 32.67 -40.16 -2.72
CA LYS A 37 33.76 -40.93 -2.10
C LYS A 37 35.12 -40.29 -2.32
N ILE A 38 35.38 -39.76 -3.51
CA ILE A 38 36.62 -39.01 -3.81
C ILE A 38 36.73 -37.80 -2.90
N ASN A 39 35.69 -36.97 -2.82
CA ASN A 39 35.72 -35.75 -2.00
C ASN A 39 35.84 -36.04 -0.49
N VAL A 40 35.22 -37.13 -0.01
CA VAL A 40 35.37 -37.57 1.39
C VAL A 40 36.80 -38.02 1.66
N GLU A 41 37.42 -38.74 0.73
CA GLU A 41 38.83 -39.14 0.86
C GLU A 41 39.74 -37.91 0.83
N GLU A 42 39.57 -37.00 -0.13
CA GLU A 42 40.32 -35.74 -0.22
C GLU A 42 40.19 -34.91 1.06
N TYR A 43 38.98 -34.80 1.62
CA TYR A 43 38.75 -34.13 2.89
C TYR A 43 39.48 -34.84 4.03
N THR A 44 39.39 -36.16 4.11
CA THR A 44 40.11 -36.95 5.11
C THR A 44 41.62 -36.72 4.98
N GLN A 45 42.16 -36.70 3.76
CA GLN A 45 43.57 -36.45 3.50
C GLN A 45 44.04 -35.04 3.93
N SER A 46 43.12 -34.07 3.96
CA SER A 46 43.40 -32.71 4.45
C SER A 46 43.46 -32.60 5.98
N LEU A 47 42.94 -33.59 6.72
CA LEU A 47 42.95 -33.57 8.17
C LEU A 47 44.34 -33.89 8.74
N PRO A 48 44.74 -33.26 9.85
CA PRO A 48 45.99 -33.61 10.53
C PRO A 48 45.92 -35.04 11.06
N PRO A 49 47.01 -35.83 10.90
CA PRO A 49 47.11 -37.14 11.56
C PRO A 49 47.12 -36.97 13.08
N ASN A 50 46.54 -37.95 13.80
CA ASN A 50 46.67 -38.05 15.24
C ASN A 50 48.09 -38.50 15.63
N GLU A 51 48.36 -38.62 16.94
CA GLU A 51 49.67 -39.02 17.48
C GLU A 51 50.13 -40.41 17.01
N GLN A 52 49.20 -41.27 16.57
CA GLN A 52 49.44 -42.60 16.03
C GLN A 52 49.58 -42.59 14.49
N GLY A 53 49.52 -41.43 13.85
CA GLY A 53 49.56 -41.28 12.40
C GLY A 53 48.25 -41.65 11.68
N GLU A 54 47.20 -41.98 12.43
CA GLU A 54 45.86 -42.23 11.88
C GLU A 54 45.09 -40.93 11.71
N ARG A 55 44.33 -40.82 10.64
CA ARG A 55 43.46 -39.65 10.44
C ARG A 55 42.11 -39.86 11.10
N PRO A 56 41.52 -38.81 11.71
CA PRO A 56 40.19 -38.91 12.29
C PRO A 56 39.16 -39.31 11.23
N PRO A 57 38.14 -40.11 11.59
CA PRO A 57 37.01 -40.37 10.70
C PRO A 57 36.26 -39.07 10.43
N VAL A 58 35.72 -38.94 9.22
CA VAL A 58 34.86 -37.80 8.86
C VAL A 58 33.57 -37.86 9.68
N SER A 59 33.23 -36.75 10.35
CA SER A 59 31.98 -36.56 11.05
C SER A 59 30.78 -36.58 10.10
N ASP A 60 29.62 -36.97 10.62
CA ASP A 60 28.39 -37.09 9.82
C ASP A 60 27.98 -35.74 9.19
N GLU A 61 28.23 -34.63 9.87
CA GLU A 61 27.93 -33.28 9.40
C GLU A 61 28.78 -32.88 8.19
N GLU A 62 30.09 -33.12 8.24
CA GLU A 62 31.05 -32.86 7.17
C GLU A 62 30.78 -33.77 5.97
N ALA A 63 30.55 -35.06 6.21
CA ALA A 63 30.15 -36.01 5.17
C ALA A 63 28.86 -35.54 4.47
N GLN A 64 27.89 -35.05 5.23
CA GLN A 64 26.66 -34.48 4.66
C GLN A 64 26.94 -33.20 3.85
N LYS A 65 27.83 -32.32 4.32
CA LYS A 65 28.19 -31.11 3.58
C LYS A 65 28.84 -31.44 2.23
N ILE A 66 29.76 -32.41 2.23
CA ILE A 66 30.40 -32.93 1.02
C ILE A 66 29.36 -33.55 0.09
N TRP A 67 28.43 -34.34 0.64
CA TRP A 67 27.32 -34.90 -0.13
C TRP A 67 26.47 -33.82 -0.80
N LEU A 68 26.06 -32.80 -0.04
CA LEU A 68 25.25 -31.69 -0.54
C LEU A 68 25.96 -30.90 -1.63
N ASP A 69 27.27 -30.71 -1.53
CA ASP A 69 28.07 -30.07 -2.57
C ASP A 69 28.04 -30.88 -3.87
N VAL A 70 28.30 -32.20 -3.78
CA VAL A 70 28.35 -33.10 -4.95
C VAL A 70 27.00 -33.23 -5.66
N VAL A 71 25.90 -33.35 -4.92
CA VAL A 71 24.55 -33.46 -5.51
C VAL A 71 24.02 -32.12 -6.04
N GLY A 72 24.66 -30.99 -5.70
CA GLY A 72 24.24 -29.66 -6.11
C GLY A 72 23.12 -29.07 -5.25
N GLY A 73 23.21 -29.27 -3.94
CA GLY A 73 22.40 -28.62 -2.92
C GLY A 73 21.24 -29.45 -2.37
N LEU A 74 20.55 -28.87 -1.39
CA LEU A 74 19.57 -29.54 -0.54
C LEU A 74 18.42 -30.22 -1.32
N LYS A 75 17.87 -29.54 -2.34
CA LYS A 75 16.76 -30.09 -3.14
C LYS A 75 17.13 -31.41 -3.81
N LYS A 76 18.33 -31.49 -4.38
CA LYS A 76 18.82 -32.70 -5.05
C LYS A 76 19.29 -33.73 -4.01
N GLY A 77 19.87 -33.29 -2.90
CA GLY A 77 20.20 -34.17 -1.78
C GLY A 77 19.01 -34.98 -1.28
N ILE A 78 17.83 -34.35 -1.13
CA ILE A 78 16.60 -35.06 -0.72
C ILE A 78 16.20 -36.12 -1.75
N ALA A 79 16.25 -35.80 -3.05
CA ALA A 79 15.92 -36.75 -4.12
C ALA A 79 16.84 -37.98 -4.11
N TYR A 80 18.10 -37.80 -3.73
CA TYR A 80 19.11 -38.85 -3.66
C TYR A 80 19.29 -39.42 -2.24
N GLY A 81 18.32 -39.24 -1.34
CA GLY A 81 18.29 -39.94 -0.05
C GLY A 81 19.11 -39.28 1.06
N LEU A 82 19.06 -37.94 1.17
CA LEU A 82 19.62 -37.21 2.30
C LEU A 82 19.14 -37.82 3.64
N PRO A 83 20.02 -37.98 4.65
CA PRO A 83 19.64 -38.60 5.91
C PRO A 83 18.42 -37.96 6.60
N GLU A 84 17.57 -38.79 7.19
CA GLU A 84 16.32 -38.43 7.89
C GLU A 84 16.51 -37.30 8.94
N ARG A 85 17.67 -37.27 9.61
CA ARG A 85 18.00 -36.25 10.62
C ARG A 85 18.03 -34.84 10.01
N SER A 86 18.57 -34.70 8.81
CA SER A 86 18.71 -33.45 8.08
C SER A 86 17.37 -33.00 7.48
N PHE A 87 16.54 -33.96 7.08
CA PHE A 87 15.15 -33.71 6.65
C PHE A 87 14.31 -33.10 7.79
N ARG A 88 14.52 -33.55 9.04
CA ARG A 88 13.84 -32.97 10.22
C ARG A 88 14.20 -31.50 10.46
N TYR A 89 15.48 -31.14 10.39
CA TYR A 89 15.91 -29.74 10.55
C TYR A 89 15.35 -28.84 9.44
N TYR A 90 15.28 -29.34 8.20
CA TYR A 90 14.64 -28.62 7.10
C TYR A 90 13.14 -28.42 7.35
N ARG A 91 12.42 -29.47 7.76
CA ARG A 91 10.98 -29.39 8.07
C ARG A 91 10.69 -28.42 9.21
N ALA A 92 11.55 -28.38 10.22
CA ALA A 92 11.46 -27.40 11.32
C ALA A 92 11.73 -25.97 10.82
N GLY A 93 12.74 -25.76 9.97
CA GLY A 93 13.01 -24.45 9.36
C GLY A 93 11.88 -23.96 8.44
N LEU A 94 11.15 -24.88 7.79
CA LEU A 94 9.99 -24.56 6.98
C LEU A 94 8.71 -24.27 7.79
N GLN A 95 8.61 -24.69 9.06
CA GLN A 95 7.42 -24.43 9.89
C GLN A 95 7.21 -22.93 10.17
N GLY A 96 8.27 -22.11 10.07
CA GLY A 96 8.16 -20.65 10.19
C GLY A 96 7.74 -19.94 8.90
N ILE A 97 7.69 -20.65 7.77
CA ILE A 97 7.27 -20.07 6.48
C ILE A 97 5.74 -20.13 6.43
N ARG A 98 5.11 -18.96 6.47
CA ARG A 98 3.65 -18.79 6.41
C ARG A 98 3.07 -19.61 5.26
N THR A 99 2.12 -20.48 5.59
CA THR A 99 1.51 -21.37 4.60
C THR A 99 0.70 -20.56 3.58
N PHE A 100 0.63 -21.06 2.35
CA PHE A 100 -0.12 -20.45 1.26
C PHE A 100 -1.58 -20.14 1.63
N ALA A 101 -2.22 -21.03 2.41
CA ALA A 101 -3.59 -20.86 2.90
C ALA A 101 -3.75 -19.61 3.81
N GLN A 102 -2.76 -19.30 4.64
CA GLN A 102 -2.77 -18.09 5.48
C GLN A 102 -2.45 -16.82 4.66
N GLY A 103 -1.74 -16.97 3.54
CA GLY A 103 -1.64 -15.97 2.47
C GLY A 103 -3.02 -15.55 1.96
N GLU A 104 -3.81 -16.53 1.53
CA GLU A 104 -5.11 -16.35 0.90
C GLU A 104 -6.15 -15.69 1.83
N ILE A 105 -6.19 -16.09 3.11
CA ILE A 105 -7.13 -15.52 4.09
C ILE A 105 -6.91 -14.01 4.26
N ILE A 106 -5.66 -13.59 4.42
CA ILE A 106 -5.33 -12.17 4.58
C ILE A 106 -5.66 -11.39 3.31
N TYR A 107 -5.34 -11.94 2.13
CA TYR A 107 -5.69 -11.32 0.86
C TYR A 107 -7.21 -11.12 0.72
N ARG A 108 -8.03 -12.13 1.05
CA ARG A 108 -9.49 -12.02 1.02
C ARG A 108 -10.03 -10.97 1.98
N LEU A 109 -9.49 -10.90 3.20
CA LEU A 109 -9.89 -9.90 4.19
C LEU A 109 -9.56 -8.48 3.72
N THR A 110 -8.36 -8.26 3.19
CA THR A 110 -7.93 -6.96 2.65
C THR A 110 -8.79 -6.55 1.45
N LEU A 111 -9.05 -7.48 0.52
CA LEU A 111 -9.89 -7.22 -0.64
C LEU A 111 -11.31 -6.83 -0.24
N SER A 112 -11.94 -7.58 0.69
CA SER A 112 -13.27 -7.25 1.20
C SER A 112 -13.34 -5.89 1.89
N SER A 113 -12.28 -5.50 2.61
CA SER A 113 -12.18 -4.17 3.22
C SER A 113 -12.14 -3.07 2.17
N MET A 114 -11.36 -3.26 1.09
CA MET A 114 -11.27 -2.30 -0.01
C MET A 114 -12.59 -2.18 -0.78
N GLU A 115 -13.24 -3.30 -1.09
CA GLU A 115 -14.55 -3.30 -1.75
C GLU A 115 -15.60 -2.49 -0.97
N LYS A 116 -15.64 -2.67 0.37
CA LYS A 116 -16.52 -1.88 1.24
C LYS A 116 -16.21 -0.38 1.19
N LYS A 117 -14.92 0.00 1.17
CA LYS A 117 -14.52 1.40 1.07
C LYS A 117 -14.90 2.01 -0.28
N ILE A 118 -14.72 1.27 -1.37
CA ILE A 118 -15.13 1.70 -2.71
C ILE A 118 -16.64 1.91 -2.75
N ALA A 119 -17.43 0.94 -2.27
CA ALA A 119 -18.90 1.08 -2.24
C ALA A 119 -19.35 2.31 -1.43
N LYS A 120 -18.70 2.57 -0.28
CA LYS A 120 -18.98 3.75 0.54
C LYS A 120 -18.66 5.05 -0.21
N LEU A 121 -17.47 5.17 -0.80
CA LEU A 121 -17.06 6.36 -1.52
C LEU A 121 -17.93 6.62 -2.76
N THR A 122 -18.31 5.57 -3.49
CA THR A 122 -19.23 5.70 -4.63
C THR A 122 -20.58 6.26 -4.21
N ALA A 123 -21.15 5.79 -3.09
CA ALA A 123 -22.41 6.34 -2.57
C ALA A 123 -22.29 7.81 -2.14
N GLU A 124 -21.17 8.20 -1.52
CA GLU A 124 -20.91 9.59 -1.15
C GLU A 124 -20.76 10.50 -2.38
N VAL A 125 -20.11 10.03 -3.45
CA VAL A 125 -19.98 10.75 -4.72
C VAL A 125 -21.34 10.93 -5.40
N GLU A 126 -22.19 9.90 -5.44
CA GLU A 126 -23.54 10.03 -6.01
C GLU A 126 -24.42 11.00 -5.21
N GLN A 127 -24.33 10.95 -3.88
CA GLN A 127 -25.07 11.86 -3.02
C GLN A 127 -24.62 13.32 -3.19
N THR A 128 -23.31 13.56 -3.27
CA THR A 128 -22.77 14.92 -3.47
C THR A 128 -23.16 15.47 -4.83
N LYS A 129 -23.08 14.66 -5.89
CA LYS A 129 -23.54 15.02 -7.23
C LYS A 129 -25.03 15.39 -7.26
N ALA A 130 -25.89 14.62 -6.59
CA ALA A 130 -27.32 14.92 -6.53
C ALA A 130 -27.64 16.23 -5.77
N ARG A 131 -26.83 16.57 -4.75
CA ARG A 131 -26.96 17.85 -4.04
C ARG A 131 -26.50 19.02 -4.90
N GLU A 132 -25.41 18.85 -5.65
CA GLU A 132 -24.88 19.86 -6.55
C GLU A 132 -25.85 20.16 -7.68
N GLN A 133 -26.39 19.13 -8.35
CA GLN A 133 -27.39 19.28 -9.39
C GLN A 133 -28.61 20.10 -8.94
N LYS A 134 -29.09 19.87 -7.70
CA LYS A 134 -30.20 20.67 -7.14
C LYS A 134 -29.83 22.14 -6.94
N ARG A 135 -28.57 22.45 -6.61
CA ARG A 135 -28.12 23.85 -6.50
C ARG A 135 -28.05 24.51 -7.86
N ASP A 136 -27.59 23.79 -8.87
CA ASP A 136 -27.51 24.31 -10.25
C ASP A 136 -28.92 24.63 -10.79
N GLU A 137 -29.89 23.73 -10.60
CA GLU A 137 -31.30 23.97 -10.98
C GLU A 137 -31.92 25.19 -10.25
N GLN A 138 -31.59 25.38 -8.97
CA GLN A 138 -31.99 26.56 -8.21
C GLN A 138 -31.34 27.84 -8.75
N PHE A 139 -30.07 27.77 -9.11
CA PHE A 139 -29.32 28.88 -9.67
C PHE A 139 -29.88 29.31 -11.04
N ASP A 140 -30.15 28.35 -11.93
CA ASP A 140 -30.79 28.60 -13.24
C ASP A 140 -32.15 29.31 -13.07
N THR A 141 -32.94 28.86 -12.08
CA THR A 141 -34.23 29.48 -11.76
C THR A 141 -34.07 30.93 -11.31
N LEU A 142 -33.10 31.21 -10.44
CA LEU A 142 -32.81 32.56 -9.97
C LEU A 142 -32.27 33.46 -11.07
N GLN A 143 -31.43 32.94 -11.97
CA GLN A 143 -30.92 33.67 -13.12
C GLN A 143 -32.07 34.13 -14.02
N VAL A 144 -33.01 33.24 -14.36
CA VAL A 144 -34.19 33.60 -15.16
C VAL A 144 -35.04 34.67 -14.48
N GLN A 145 -35.18 34.62 -13.14
CA GLN A 145 -35.90 35.65 -12.40
C GLN A 145 -35.18 37.01 -12.44
N LEU A 146 -33.85 37.00 -12.33
CA LEU A 146 -33.03 38.21 -12.41
C LEU A 146 -33.15 38.87 -13.78
N GLU A 147 -33.02 38.11 -14.86
CA GLU A 147 -33.19 38.61 -16.24
C GLU A 147 -34.57 39.25 -16.45
N LYS A 148 -35.63 38.64 -15.90
CA LYS A 148 -36.99 39.23 -15.96
C LYS A 148 -37.07 40.55 -15.20
N ARG A 149 -36.45 40.67 -14.03
CA ARG A 149 -36.42 41.93 -13.27
C ARG A 149 -35.63 43.00 -14.01
N ASP A 150 -34.51 42.66 -14.62
CA ASP A 150 -33.70 43.60 -15.40
C ASP A 150 -34.46 44.11 -16.62
N GLN A 151 -35.19 43.24 -17.33
CA GLN A 151 -36.07 43.65 -18.42
C GLN A 151 -37.15 44.62 -17.95
N GLN A 152 -37.80 44.34 -16.81
CA GLN A 152 -38.79 45.25 -16.23
C GLN A 152 -38.19 46.60 -15.83
N PHE A 153 -37.00 46.59 -15.22
CA PHE A 153 -36.29 47.80 -14.82
C PHE A 153 -35.93 48.66 -16.04
N ASN A 154 -35.40 48.05 -17.10
CA ASN A 154 -35.09 48.74 -18.35
C ASN A 154 -36.33 49.34 -19.02
N LEU A 155 -37.47 48.63 -18.97
CA LEU A 155 -38.75 49.15 -19.46
C LEU A 155 -39.20 50.38 -18.66
N LEU A 156 -39.14 50.31 -17.33
CA LEU A 156 -39.50 51.43 -16.44
C LEU A 156 -38.57 52.63 -16.64
N GLN A 157 -37.27 52.40 -16.80
CA GLN A 157 -36.33 53.46 -17.15
C GLN A 157 -36.70 54.14 -18.48
N GLY A 158 -37.04 53.37 -19.52
CA GLY A 158 -37.50 53.90 -20.80
C GLY A 158 -38.81 54.69 -20.70
N GLN A 159 -39.73 54.28 -19.84
CA GLN A 159 -40.95 55.05 -19.58
C GLN A 159 -40.66 56.37 -18.87
N LEU A 160 -39.78 56.37 -17.86
CA LEU A 160 -39.38 57.57 -17.15
C LEU A 160 -38.66 58.56 -18.06
N THR A 161 -37.75 58.11 -18.92
CA THR A 161 -37.05 58.99 -19.87
C THR A 161 -38.03 59.63 -20.86
N ASN A 162 -39.01 58.87 -21.36
CA ASN A 162 -40.06 59.41 -22.22
C ASN A 162 -40.94 60.46 -21.52
N LEU A 163 -41.31 60.24 -20.25
CA LEU A 163 -42.08 61.20 -19.46
C LEU A 163 -41.29 62.49 -19.16
N LEU A 164 -39.99 62.37 -18.92
CA LEU A 164 -39.10 63.52 -18.75
C LEU A 164 -38.96 64.30 -20.08
N ALA A 165 -38.82 63.60 -21.20
CA ALA A 165 -38.70 64.20 -22.53
C ALA A 165 -40.00 64.86 -23.01
N SER A 166 -41.17 64.35 -22.60
CA SER A 166 -42.48 64.90 -22.99
C SER A 166 -42.88 66.17 -22.24
N GLY A 167 -42.04 66.68 -21.32
CA GLY A 167 -42.32 67.90 -20.56
C GLY A 167 -43.46 67.76 -19.56
N ALA A 168 -43.88 66.53 -19.23
CA ALA A 168 -44.99 66.25 -18.32
C ALA A 168 -44.71 66.66 -16.86
N PHE A 169 -43.45 66.89 -16.52
CA PHE A 169 -43.04 67.43 -15.21
C PHE A 169 -42.51 68.85 -15.38
N SER A 170 -43.34 69.84 -15.05
CA SER A 170 -42.85 71.19 -14.76
C SER A 170 -41.92 71.09 -13.55
N ILE A 171 -40.61 71.26 -13.75
CA ILE A 171 -39.65 71.41 -12.65
C ILE A 171 -40.16 72.60 -11.81
N LEU A 172 -40.81 72.31 -10.69
CA LEU A 172 -41.15 73.32 -9.70
C LEU A 172 -39.82 73.74 -9.07
N ARG A 173 -39.16 74.71 -9.70
CA ARG A 173 -37.96 75.35 -9.18
C ARG A 173 -38.40 76.18 -7.98
N SER A 174 -38.62 75.54 -6.83
CA SER A 174 -38.90 76.21 -5.57
C SER A 174 -37.66 77.01 -5.19
N ARG A 175 -37.71 78.31 -5.50
CA ARG A 175 -36.78 79.31 -5.02
C ARG A 175 -36.92 79.36 -3.49
N TRP A 176 -36.04 78.66 -2.78
CA TRP A 176 -35.87 78.83 -1.34
C TRP A 176 -35.38 80.26 -1.06
N PRO A 177 -36.03 81.04 -0.19
CA PRO A 177 -35.47 82.29 0.30
C PRO A 177 -34.42 81.99 1.38
N SER A 178 -33.16 82.33 1.12
CA SER A 178 -32.18 82.69 2.16
C SER A 178 -32.48 84.14 2.56
N PRO A 179 -32.54 84.56 3.85
CA PRO A 179 -31.43 84.54 4.82
C PRO A 179 -31.93 84.22 6.27
N ASN A 180 -31.16 84.11 7.36
CA ASN A 180 -30.02 84.90 7.81
C ASN A 180 -29.34 84.21 9.02
N ALA A 181 -28.09 84.60 9.25
CA ALA A 181 -27.17 84.07 10.25
C ALA A 181 -27.48 84.49 11.71
N ASN A 182 -26.86 83.73 12.64
CA ASN A 182 -26.51 84.07 14.04
C ASN A 182 -27.68 84.02 15.05
N THR A 183 -27.62 83.35 16.21
CA THR A 183 -26.52 83.10 17.16
C THR A 183 -26.87 82.03 18.22
N SER A 184 -25.83 81.34 18.72
CA SER A 184 -25.54 81.04 20.15
C SER A 184 -26.01 79.73 20.82
N ARG A 185 -24.99 78.90 21.10
CA ARG A 185 -24.69 78.14 22.34
C ARG A 185 -25.61 76.99 22.78
N ARG A 186 -25.10 75.76 22.75
CA ARG A 186 -24.27 75.15 23.83
C ARG A 186 -23.79 73.72 23.44
N ASP A 187 -22.49 73.50 23.60
CA ASP A 187 -21.74 72.22 23.66
C ASP A 187 -22.09 71.37 24.90
N PRO A 188 -21.51 70.15 25.14
CA PRO A 188 -20.75 69.21 24.28
C PRO A 188 -21.16 67.73 24.53
N SER A 189 -20.33 66.76 24.08
CA SER A 189 -20.02 65.46 24.76
C SER A 189 -20.48 64.18 24.04
N ASN A 190 -19.61 63.57 23.23
CA ASN A 190 -18.78 62.43 23.66
C ASN A 190 -18.26 61.54 22.50
N HIS A 191 -16.93 61.39 22.56
CA HIS A 191 -16.13 60.20 22.39
C HIS A 191 -15.98 59.52 21.02
N VAL A 192 -14.71 59.51 20.64
CA VAL A 192 -13.99 58.93 19.52
C VAL A 192 -13.33 57.62 19.99
N ASN A 193 -13.10 56.67 19.06
CA ASN A 193 -12.27 55.45 19.16
C ASN A 193 -12.86 54.30 20.00
N GLU A 194 -12.78 53.03 19.59
CA GLU A 194 -11.54 52.32 19.25
C GLU A 194 -11.65 51.32 18.09
N GLU A 195 -10.55 51.29 17.33
CA GLU A 195 -10.10 50.19 16.47
C GLU A 195 -9.77 48.94 17.31
N ALA A 196 -9.98 47.76 16.74
CA ALA A 196 -9.14 46.60 17.03
C ALA A 196 -9.09 45.67 15.81
N SER A 197 -8.02 45.84 15.02
CA SER A 197 -7.49 44.82 14.13
C SER A 197 -6.86 43.69 14.96
N SER A 198 -7.08 42.44 14.55
CA SER A 198 -6.22 41.28 14.84
C SER A 198 -6.52 40.25 13.75
N SER A 199 -5.79 40.23 12.63
CA SER A 199 -4.55 39.46 12.39
C SER A 199 -4.63 38.01 12.88
N GLU A 200 -4.78 37.12 11.89
CA GLU A 200 -3.99 35.90 11.62
C GLU A 200 -3.44 35.11 12.82
N ASP A 201 -3.79 33.83 12.96
CA ASP A 201 -2.96 32.74 12.41
C ASP A 201 -3.51 31.34 12.73
N GLU A 202 -3.36 30.47 11.73
CA GLU A 202 -3.53 29.01 11.79
C GLU A 202 -2.56 28.38 12.79
N HIS A 203 -2.96 27.28 13.45
CA HIS A 203 -2.07 26.12 13.63
C HIS A 203 -2.87 24.86 13.99
N ASP A 204 -2.73 23.87 13.11
CA ASP A 204 -3.07 22.46 13.31
C ASP A 204 -2.44 21.90 14.60
N THR A 205 -3.19 21.07 15.32
CA THR A 205 -2.59 20.03 16.18
C THR A 205 -3.44 18.77 16.14
N ILE A 206 -2.93 17.80 15.40
CA ILE A 206 -3.28 16.38 15.48
C ILE A 206 -2.90 15.87 16.88
N GLN A 207 -3.86 15.32 17.63
CA GLN A 207 -3.55 14.44 18.75
C GLN A 207 -4.12 13.04 18.51
N ASN A 208 -3.21 12.14 18.15
CA ASN A 208 -3.31 10.71 18.35
C ASN A 208 -2.84 10.42 19.78
N THR A 209 -3.65 9.74 20.59
CA THR A 209 -3.16 8.98 21.75
C THR A 209 -4.07 7.81 22.11
N HIS A 210 -3.44 6.63 22.10
CA HIS A 210 -3.62 5.40 22.89
C HIS A 210 -4.96 4.64 22.92
#